data_AF-A0A7I9ZL46-F1
#
_entry.id   AF-A0A7I9ZL46-F1
#
_cell.length_a   1.000
_cell.length_b   1.000
_cell.length_c   1.000
_cell.angle_alpha   90.00
_cell.angle_beta   90.00
_cell.angle_gamma   90.00
#
_symmetry.space_group_name_H-M   'P 1'
#
loop_
_entity.id
_entity.type
_entity.pdbx_description
1 polymer ?
#
loop_
_entity_poly.entity_id
_entity_poly.type
_entity_poly.pdbx_seq_one_letter_code
_entity_poly.pdbx_strand_id
1 'polypeptide(L)' 'MYHGDDDLSTLADLSMIVDSPMMRVMSGEVVDVDTHTGLVAIAAYEDELGLSA' A
#
# COMPACT_ATOMS: atom_id res chain seq x y z
N MET A 1 21.53 8.21 -18.76
CA MET A 1 21.15 7.96 -17.36
C MET A 1 19.88 8.74 -17.07
N TYR A 2 18.73 8.13 -17.29
CA TYR A 2 17.47 8.51 -16.65
C TYR A 2 16.63 7.23 -16.64
N HIS A 3 16.79 6.46 -15.57
CA HIS A 3 15.99 5.28 -15.28
C HIS A 3 14.68 5.82 -14.71
N GLY A 4 13.78 6.20 -15.61
CA GLY A 4 12.41 6.58 -15.29
C GLY A 4 11.52 5.50 -15.87
N ASP A 5 11.73 4.26 -15.43
CA ASP A 5 10.69 3.26 -15.52
C ASP A 5 9.67 3.69 -14.47
N ASP A 6 8.45 3.99 -14.92
CA ASP A 6 7.30 4.34 -14.10
C ASP A 6 7.01 3.17 -13.15
N ASP A 7 7.72 3.13 -12.01
CA ASP A 7 7.56 2.16 -10.95
C ASP A 7 6.25 2.46 -10.23
N LEU A 8 5.17 2.05 -10.88
CA LEU A 8 3.81 2.19 -10.42
C LEU A 8 3.32 0.83 -9.89
N SER A 9 2.77 0.85 -8.69
CA SER A 9 2.15 -0.30 -8.02
C SER A 9 0.69 0.00 -7.70
N THR A 10 -0.13 -1.04 -7.56
CA THR A 10 -1.53 -0.87 -7.14
C THR A 10 -1.68 -1.03 -5.64
N LEU A 11 -2.72 -0.43 -5.05
CA LEU A 11 -3.04 -0.64 -3.63
C LEU A 11 -3.69 -2.01 -3.35
N ALA A 12 -3.76 -2.90 -4.35
CA ALA A 12 -4.43 -4.19 -4.20
C ALA A 12 -3.79 -5.07 -3.12
N ASP A 13 -2.47 -5.07 -3.03
CA ASP A 13 -1.75 -5.88 -2.05
C ASP A 13 -1.97 -5.40 -0.61
N LEU A 14 -2.15 -4.09 -0.43
CA LEU A 14 -2.45 -3.49 0.87
C LEU A 14 -3.84 -3.83 1.38
N SER A 15 -4.81 -4.08 0.49
CA SER A 15 -6.17 -4.46 0.87
C SER A 15 -6.26 -5.85 1.52
N MET A 16 -5.19 -6.66 1.43
CA MET A 16 -5.07 -7.94 2.12
C MET A 16 -4.50 -7.80 3.54
N ILE A 17 -3.79 -6.69 3.81
CA ILE A 17 -3.11 -6.42 5.08
C ILE A 17 -3.96 -5.51 5.96
N VAL A 18 -4.63 -4.51 5.36
CA VAL A 18 -5.45 -3.52 6.07
C VAL A 18 -6.93 -3.82 5.84
N ASP A 19 -7.68 -4.13 6.91
CA ASP A 19 -9.14 -4.32 6.83
C ASP A 19 -9.89 -2.98 6.80
N SER A 20 -9.68 -2.23 5.71
CA SER A 20 -10.33 -0.94 5.48
C SER A 20 -11.27 -1.03 4.26
N PRO A 21 -12.57 -0.73 4.43
CA PRO A 21 -13.50 -0.61 3.31
C PRO A 21 -13.02 0.37 2.23
N MET A 22 -12.30 1.42 2.64
CA MET A 22 -11.70 2.38 1.71
C MET A 22 -10.53 1.77 0.93
N MET A 23 -9.66 0.99 1.58
CA MET A 23 -8.57 0.29 0.87
C MET A 23 -9.09 -0.71 -0.14
N ARG A 24 -10.20 -1.41 0.16
CA ARG A 24 -10.80 -2.34 -0.79
C ARG A 24 -11.42 -1.64 -2.00
N VAL A 25 -11.97 -0.43 -1.83
CA VAL A 25 -12.47 0.39 -2.96
C VAL A 25 -11.33 0.98 -3.77
N MET A 26 -10.24 1.39 -3.11
CA MET A 26 -9.06 2.00 -3.72
C MET A 26 -8.05 0.97 -4.25
N SER A 27 -8.36 -0.32 -4.18
CA SER A 27 -7.47 -1.43 -4.60
C SER A 27 -6.97 -1.30 -6.05
N GLY A 28 -7.75 -0.65 -6.92
CA GLY A 28 -7.38 -0.37 -8.31
C GLY A 28 -6.59 0.92 -8.53
N GLU A 29 -6.35 1.72 -7.49
CA GLU A 29 -5.55 2.95 -7.57
C GLU A 29 -4.09 2.61 -7.85
N VAL A 30 -3.49 3.35 -8.78
CA VAL A 30 -2.10 3.20 -9.19
C VAL A 30 -1.27 4.28 -8.51
N VAL A 31 -0.32 3.87 -7.69
CA VAL A 31 0.55 4.75 -6.90
C VAL A 31 2.01 4.46 -7.22
N ASP A 32 2.89 5.41 -6.94
CA ASP A 32 4.34 5.21 -7.04
C ASP A 32 4.81 4.11 -6.05
N VAL A 33 5.82 3.33 -6.44
CA VAL A 33 6.37 2.22 -5.65
C VAL A 33 6.90 2.68 -4.30
N ASP A 34 7.54 3.84 -4.19
CA ASP A 34 8.02 4.36 -2.90
C ASP A 34 6.83 4.62 -1.97
N THR A 35 5.72 5.12 -2.54
CA THR A 35 4.47 5.31 -1.80
C THR A 35 3.86 3.98 -1.38
N HIS A 36 3.81 3.00 -2.28
CA HIS A 36 3.30 1.66 -1.97
C HIS A 36 4.12 1.00 -0.85
N THR A 37 5.45 1.00 -0.95
CA THR A 37 6.36 0.46 0.07
C THR A 37 6.19 1.15 1.41
N GLY A 38 6.03 2.48 1.42
CA GLY A 38 5.75 3.24 2.64
C GLY A 38 4.44 2.81 3.31
N LEU A 39 3.38 2.62 2.54
CA LEU A 39 2.09 2.16 3.05
C LEU A 39 2.15 0.72 3.58
N VAL A 40 2.92 -0.16 2.94
CA VAL A 40 3.14 -1.54 3.45
C VAL A 40 3.84 -1.51 4.80
N ALA A 41 4.85 -0.66 4.95
CA ALA A 41 5.58 -0.53 6.21
C ALA A 41 4.70 0.02 7.34
N ILE A 42 3.81 0.97 7.05
CA ILE A 42 2.84 1.50 8.00
C ILE A 42 1.86 0.40 8.43
N ALA A 43 1.27 -0.32 7.46
CA ALA A 43 0.32 -1.38 7.72
C ALA A 43 0.92 -2.50 8.60
N ALA A 44 2.16 -2.90 8.31
CA ALA A 44 2.89 -3.89 9.12
C ALA A 44 3.15 -3.38 10.55
N TYR A 45 3.51 -2.11 10.71
CA TYR A 45 3.72 -1.51 12.02
C TYR A 45 2.43 -1.40 12.85
N GLU A 46 1.30 -1.11 12.21
CA GLU A 46 -0.01 -1.09 12.86
C GLU A 46 -0.46 -2.50 13.31
N ASP A 47 -0.18 -3.53 12.51
CA ASP A 47 -0.41 -4.94 12.87
C ASP A 47 0.45 -5.36 14.07
N GLU A 48 1.74 -5.03 14.06
CA GLU A 48 2.65 -5.28 15.20
C GLU A 48 2.19 -4.60 16.50
N LEU A 49 1.58 -3.42 16.39
CA LEU A 49 1.02 -2.68 17.53
C LEU A 49 -0.37 -3.17 17.95
N GLY A 50 -1.01 -4.06 17.20
CA GLY A 50 -2.40 -4.47 17.43
C GLY A 50 -3.41 -3.33 17.24
N LEU A 51 -3.05 -2.35 16.39
CA LEU A 51 -3.89 -1.21 16.02
C LEU A 51 -4.68 -1.45 14.75
N SER A 52 -4.33 -2.49 13.98
CA SER A 52 -5.18 -3.01 12.92
C SER A 52 -6.50 -3.49 13.53
N ALA A 53 -7.60 -2.80 13.21
CA ALA A 53 -8.94 -3.08 13.70
C ALA A 53 -9.53 -4.38 13.16
#